data_AF-A0A3F3J050-F1
#
_entry.id   AF-A0A3F3J050-F1
#
_cell.length_a   1.000
_cell.length_b   1.000
_cell.length_c   1.000
_cell.angle_alpha   90.00
_cell.angle_beta   90.00
_cell.angle_gamma   90.00
#
_symmetry.space_group_name_H-M   'P 1'
#
loop_
_entity.id
_entity.type
_entity.pdbx_description
1 polymer ?
#
loop_
_entity_poly.entity_id
_entity_poly.type
_entity_poly.pdbx_seq_one_letter_code
_entity_poly.pdbx_strand_id
1 'polypeptide(L)' 'MKPDELERLYSISAQLKKGLENISTGRVDTGKAWVEEGTWALNILLRLVESENTRGRLDNE' A
#
# COMPACT_ATOMS: atom_id res chain seq x y z
N MET A 1 -8.74 3.96 9.57
CA MET A 1 -7.27 3.84 9.52
C MET A 1 -6.68 4.63 10.67
N LYS A 2 -5.80 3.99 11.44
CA LYS A 2 -4.98 4.62 12.47
C LYS A 2 -3.90 5.51 11.83
N PRO A 3 -3.30 6.46 12.58
CA PRO A 3 -2.25 7.34 12.05
C PRO A 3 -1.11 6.58 11.35
N ASP A 4 -0.67 5.49 11.94
CA ASP A 4 0.44 4.66 11.47
C ASP A 4 0.09 3.92 10.16
N GLU A 5 -1.17 3.51 10.01
CA GLU A 5 -1.68 2.90 8.76
C GLU A 5 -1.77 3.93 7.64
N LEU A 6 -2.17 5.16 7.98
CA LEU A 6 -2.23 6.27 7.05
C LEU A 6 -0.82 6.67 6.57
N GLU A 7 0.16 6.72 7.47
CA GLU A 7 1.57 6.99 7.14
C GLU A 7 2.14 5.91 6.20
N ARG A 8 1.83 4.63 6.47
CA ARG A 8 2.18 3.52 5.58
C ARG A 8 1.52 3.67 4.21
N LEU A 9 0.25 4.04 4.16
CA LEU A 9 -0.45 4.28 2.90
C LEU A 9 0.19 5.42 2.09
N TYR A 10 0.59 6.51 2.76
CA TYR A 10 1.32 7.61 2.12
C TYR A 10 2.66 7.13 1.54
N SER A 11 3.43 6.36 2.29
CA SER A 11 4.69 5.79 1.82
C SER A 11 4.50 4.88 0.59
N ILE A 12 3.50 4.01 0.63
CA ILE A 12 3.12 3.15 -0.51
C ILE A 12 2.72 3.99 -1.72
N SER A 13 1.93 5.04 -1.53
CA SER A 13 1.51 5.93 -2.63
C SER A 13 2.70 6.63 -3.29
N ALA A 14 3.70 7.04 -2.51
CA ALA A 14 4.92 7.65 -3.02
C ALA A 14 5.76 6.65 -3.84
N GLN A 15 5.84 5.40 -3.38
CA GLN A 15 6.51 4.31 -4.10
C GLN A 15 5.83 4.01 -5.43
N LEU A 16 4.49 3.87 -5.45
CA LEU A 16 3.72 3.65 -6.66
C LEU A 16 3.89 4.80 -7.66
N LYS A 17 3.82 6.05 -7.19
CA LYS A 17 4.06 7.23 -8.03
C LYS A 17 5.43 7.19 -8.69
N LYS A 18 6.49 6.91 -7.91
CA LYS A 18 7.86 6.80 -8.42
C LYS A 18 8.01 5.63 -9.41
N GLY A 19 7.33 4.52 -9.18
CA GLY A 19 7.25 3.41 -10.13
C GLY A 19 6.66 3.85 -11.47
N LEU A 20 5.53 4.55 -11.45
CA LEU A 20 4.90 5.11 -12.65
C LEU A 20 5.78 6.14 -13.37
N GLU A 21 6.51 6.98 -12.63
CA GLU A 21 7.49 7.92 -13.19
C GLU A 21 8.68 7.20 -13.86
N ASN A 22 9.14 6.08 -13.31
CA ASN A 22 10.17 5.26 -13.97
C ASN A 22 9.65 4.66 -15.28
N ILE A 23 8.40 4.15 -15.29
CA ILE A 23 7.78 3.63 -16.51
C ILE A 23 7.66 4.73 -17.57
N SER A 24 7.17 5.92 -17.20
CA SER A 24 6.98 7.03 -18.13
C SER A 24 8.29 7.58 -18.68
N THR A 25 9.40 7.44 -17.95
CA THR A 25 10.75 7.84 -18.38
C THR A 25 11.52 6.74 -19.12
N GLY A 26 10.86 5.63 -19.49
CA GLY A 26 11.46 4.53 -20.26
C GLY A 26 12.23 3.51 -19.42
N ARG A 27 12.33 3.69 -18.11
CA ARG A 27 12.92 2.71 -17.16
C ARG A 27 11.86 1.70 -16.72
N VAL A 28 11.32 0.97 -17.69
CA VAL A 28 10.13 0.12 -17.52
C VAL A 28 10.35 -0.98 -16.48
N ASP A 29 11.47 -1.71 -16.51
CA ASP A 29 11.70 -2.82 -15.59
C ASP A 29 11.88 -2.35 -14.14
N THR A 30 12.62 -1.26 -13.93
CA THR A 30 12.70 -0.59 -12.63
C THR A 30 11.32 -0.12 -12.17
N GLY A 31 10.55 0.49 -13.06
CA GLY A 31 9.21 0.97 -12.74
C GLY A 31 8.25 -0.15 -12.35
N LYS A 32 8.29 -1.29 -13.07
CA LYS A 32 7.49 -2.48 -12.74
C LYS A 32 7.83 -3.02 -11.35
N ALA A 33 9.12 -3.21 -11.04
CA ALA A 33 9.54 -3.71 -9.73
C ALA A 33 9.01 -2.83 -8.58
N TRP A 34 9.07 -1.50 -8.73
CA TRP A 34 8.54 -0.56 -7.74
C TRP A 34 7.03 -0.64 -7.60
N VAL A 35 6.30 -0.78 -8.72
CA VAL A 35 4.84 -0.92 -8.71
C VAL A 35 4.42 -2.23 -8.05
N GLU A 36 5.06 -3.34 -8.40
CA GLU A 36 4.76 -4.67 -7.83
C GLU A 36 4.97 -4.70 -6.32
N GLU A 37 6.09 -4.17 -5.84
CA GLU A 37 6.39 -4.08 -4.42
C GLU A 37 5.38 -3.16 -3.70
N GLY A 38 5.04 -2.00 -4.29
CA GLY A 38 4.04 -1.09 -3.74
C GLY A 38 2.65 -1.71 -3.67
N THR A 39 2.23 -2.46 -4.70
CA THR A 39 0.95 -3.18 -4.71
C THR A 39 0.92 -4.31 -3.67
N TRP A 40 2.03 -5.04 -3.50
CA TRP A 40 2.14 -6.06 -2.46
C TRP A 40 2.01 -5.45 -1.05
N ALA A 41 2.72 -4.36 -0.77
CA ALA A 41 2.63 -3.65 0.49
C ALA A 41 1.21 -3.10 0.75
N LEU A 42 0.54 -2.58 -0.29
CA LEU A 42 -0.86 -2.13 -0.19
C LEU A 42 -1.78 -3.28 0.19
N ASN A 43 -1.65 -4.44 -0.46
CA ASN A 43 -2.48 -5.61 -0.14
C ASN A 43 -2.30 -6.08 1.30
N ILE A 44 -1.09 -6.02 1.85
CA ILE A 44 -0.85 -6.34 3.26
C ILE A 44 -1.55 -5.35 4.18
N LEU A 45 -1.39 -4.04 3.90
CA LEU A 45 -2.02 -3.00 4.70
C LEU A 45 -3.56 -3.14 4.71
N LEU A 46 -4.17 -3.40 3.56
CA LEU A 46 -5.61 -3.60 3.45
C LEU A 46 -6.09 -4.79 4.29
N ARG A 47 -5.39 -5.93 4.23
CA ARG A 47 -5.72 -7.11 5.05
C ARG A 47 -5.61 -6.85 6.54
N LEU A 48 -4.61 -6.06 6.97
CA LEU A 48 -4.45 -5.68 8.38
C LEU A 48 -5.64 -4.82 8.84
N VAL A 49 -5.98 -3.78 8.07
CA VAL A 49 -7.10 -2.88 8.37
C VAL A 49 -8.42 -3.64 8.41
N GLU A 50 -8.65 -4.56 7.45
CA GLU A 50 -9.85 -5.41 7.44
C GLU A 50 -9.94 -6.33 8.65
N SER A 51 -8.82 -6.95 9.04
CA SER A 51 -8.74 -7.83 10.21
C SER A 51 -9.04 -7.07 11.51
N GLU A 52 -8.46 -5.88 11.68
CA GLU A 52 -8.71 -5.04 12.84
C GLU A 52 -10.17 -4.56 12.91
N ASN A 53 -10.74 -4.13 11.78
CA ASN A 53 -12.15 -3.72 11.72
C ASN A 53 -13.10 -4.89 12.04
N THR A 54 -12.78 -6.10 11.57
CA THR A 54 -13.59 -7.30 11.84
C THR A 54 -13.55 -7.68 13.31
N ARG A 55 -12.36 -7.59 13.94
CA ARG A 55 -12.18 -7.85 15.37
C ARG A 55 -12.92 -6.82 16.23
N GLY A 56 -12.77 -5.53 15.91
CA GLY A 56 -13.47 -4.46 16.62
C GLY A 56 -14.99 -4.54 16.53
N ARG A 57 -15.54 -5.21 15.50
CA ARG A 57 -16.99 -5.47 15.40
C ARG A 57 -17.45 -6.60 16.33
N LEU A 58 -16.66 -7.66 16.47
CA LEU A 58 -16.97 -8.78 17.37
C LEU A 58 -16.83 -8.38 18.85
N ASP A 59 -15.91 -7.46 19.18
CA ASP A 59 -15.73 -6.98 20.56
C ASP A 59 -16.85 -6.01 21.01
N ASN A 60 -17.70 -5.54 20.10
CA ASN A 60 -18.83 -4.62 20.38
C ASN A 60 -20.21 -5.31 20.39
N GLU A 61 -20.28 -6.63 20.18
CA GLU A 61 -21.49 -7.47 20.31
C GLU A 61 -21.50 -8.21 21.66
#